data_AF-A0A3N5IL40-F1
#
_entry.id   AF-A0A3N5IL40-F1
#
_cell.length_a   1.000
_cell.length_b   1.000
_cell.length_c   1.000
_cell.angle_alpha   90.00
_cell.angle_beta   90.00
_cell.angle_gamma   90.00
#
_symmetry.space_group_name_H-M   'P 1'
#
loop_
_entity.id
_entity.type
_entity.pdbx_description
1 polymer ?
#
loop_
_entity_poly.entity_id
_entity_poly.type
_entity_poly.pdbx_seq_one_letter_code
_entity_poly.pdbx_strand_id
1 'polypeptide(L)'
;MDAVYRYAQTGHPVGRGAGRDIARIADFVCTRWREPDSGIWEVRSEPRHHTHSKAMCWVALDRAVRLARAGHVPARHAARWVSEAAAIRRFVDERCWSDAKRSYVWYAGAEHLDASLLLLAIMRYDLPDSPRLRTTVDAVRRELAAGPLLQRYTGDDGLAGGEGAFACCSFWLVEALAILGRGPDAERLMGDLVALANDVGLYAEEVEPKTGAFLGNLPQGLVHLALISAAIALHGETG
;
A
#
# COMPACT_ATOMS: atom_id res chain seq x y z
N MET A 1 0.21 2.30 -12.41
CA MET A 1 1.52 2.15 -13.08
C MET A 1 2.24 0.87 -12.69
N ASP A 2 2.28 0.49 -11.41
CA ASP A 2 2.96 -0.75 -10.97
C ASP A 2 2.48 -2.01 -11.69
N ALA A 3 1.16 -2.18 -11.85
CA ALA A 3 0.59 -3.30 -12.62
C ALA A 3 1.14 -3.39 -14.06
N VAL A 4 1.26 -2.26 -14.77
CA VAL A 4 1.83 -2.22 -16.13
C VAL A 4 3.33 -2.53 -16.12
N TYR A 5 4.04 -2.05 -15.10
CA TYR A 5 5.45 -2.38 -14.90
C TYR A 5 5.65 -3.87 -14.69
N ARG A 6 4.88 -4.51 -13.79
CA ARG A 6 4.94 -5.97 -13.57
C ARG A 6 4.57 -6.76 -14.82
N TYR A 7 3.55 -6.31 -15.56
CA TYR A 7 3.19 -6.91 -16.86
C TYR A 7 4.34 -6.83 -17.88
N ALA A 8 5.03 -5.70 -17.95
CA ALA A 8 6.20 -5.56 -18.83
C ALA A 8 7.36 -6.45 -18.40
N GLN A 9 7.56 -6.65 -17.09
CA GLN A 9 8.62 -7.53 -16.55
C GLN A 9 8.43 -9.01 -16.91
N THR A 10 7.21 -9.45 -17.24
CA THR A 10 6.95 -10.82 -17.70
C THR A 10 7.26 -11.00 -19.21
N GLY A 11 7.89 -10.00 -19.84
CA GLY A 11 8.30 -10.04 -21.24
C GLY A 11 7.26 -9.53 -22.24
N HIS A 12 6.08 -9.11 -21.76
CA HIS A 12 5.02 -8.62 -22.64
C HIS A 12 5.22 -7.14 -23.00
N PRO A 13 5.14 -6.76 -24.29
CA PRO A 13 5.33 -5.38 -24.69
C PRO A 13 4.15 -4.49 -24.28
N VAL A 14 4.46 -3.30 -23.79
CA VAL A 14 3.46 -2.23 -23.66
C VAL A 14 3.21 -1.59 -25.03
N GLY A 15 1.96 -1.60 -25.49
CA GLY A 15 1.59 -0.99 -26.76
C GLY A 15 1.89 0.52 -26.81
N ARG A 16 2.27 1.04 -27.99
CA ARG A 16 2.68 2.45 -28.15
C ARG A 16 1.65 3.46 -27.64
N GLY A 17 0.36 3.17 -27.76
CA GLY A 17 -0.73 3.99 -27.22
C GLY A 17 -0.66 4.07 -25.70
N ALA A 18 -0.72 2.91 -25.04
CA ALA A 18 -0.58 2.79 -23.59
C ALA A 18 0.72 3.41 -23.06
N GLY A 19 1.84 3.23 -23.77
CA GLY A 19 3.11 3.87 -23.42
C GLY A 19 3.04 5.40 -23.38
N ARG A 20 2.30 6.03 -24.31
CA ARG A 20 2.06 7.48 -24.28
C ARG A 20 1.15 7.90 -23.13
N ASP A 21 0.15 7.10 -22.80
CA ASP A 21 -0.75 7.41 -21.68
C ASP A 21 -0.04 7.30 -20.33
N ILE A 22 0.83 6.31 -20.15
CA ILE A 22 1.70 6.19 -18.97
C ILE A 22 2.60 7.41 -18.83
N ALA A 23 3.22 7.88 -19.91
CA ALA A 23 4.03 9.09 -19.89
C ALA A 23 3.19 10.33 -19.49
N ARG A 24 1.96 10.46 -19.98
CA ARG A 24 1.05 11.55 -19.59
C ARG A 24 0.69 11.49 -18.11
N ILE A 25 0.42 10.30 -17.57
CA ILE A 25 0.15 10.13 -16.13
C ILE A 25 1.39 10.49 -15.31
N ALA A 26 2.60 10.12 -15.74
CA ALA A 26 3.84 10.51 -15.06
C ALA A 26 4.04 12.03 -15.07
N ASP A 27 3.80 12.68 -16.20
CA ASP A 27 3.86 14.15 -16.33
C ASP A 27 2.84 14.85 -15.42
N PHE A 28 1.63 14.28 -15.31
CA PHE A 28 0.59 14.76 -14.41
C PHE A 28 1.02 14.65 -12.94
N VAL A 29 1.57 13.49 -12.54
CA VAL A 29 2.09 13.25 -11.18
C VAL A 29 3.19 14.25 -10.83
N CYS A 30 4.14 14.51 -11.74
CA CYS A 30 5.19 15.53 -11.56
C CYS A 30 4.64 16.93 -11.26
N THR A 31 3.41 17.21 -11.69
CA THR A 31 2.78 18.53 -11.53
C THR A 31 1.95 18.60 -10.26
N ARG A 32 1.27 17.51 -9.89
CA ARG A 32 0.22 17.52 -8.86
C ARG A 32 0.62 16.92 -7.51
N TRP A 33 1.72 16.17 -7.42
CA TRP A 33 2.03 15.43 -6.18
C TRP A 33 2.17 16.32 -4.93
N ARG A 34 2.50 17.61 -5.10
CA ARG A 34 2.64 18.60 -4.02
C ARG A 34 1.32 19.05 -3.42
N GLU A 35 0.19 18.74 -4.03
CA GLU A 35 -1.13 19.13 -3.51
C GLU A 35 -1.58 18.16 -2.42
N PRO A 36 -2.32 18.60 -1.39
CA PRO A 36 -2.97 17.70 -0.45
C PRO A 36 -4.12 16.92 -1.12
N ASP A 37 -4.48 15.77 -0.56
CA ASP A 37 -5.55 14.88 -1.05
C ASP A 37 -6.34 14.27 0.11
N SER A 38 -7.37 13.47 -0.19
CA SER A 38 -8.25 12.82 0.80
C SER A 38 -7.77 11.41 1.21
N GLY A 39 -6.58 10.99 0.79
CA GLY A 39 -6.07 9.64 1.03
C GLY A 39 -6.80 8.54 0.26
N ILE A 40 -6.42 7.29 0.50
CA ILE A 40 -7.05 6.11 -0.16
C ILE A 40 -8.44 5.79 0.42
N TRP A 41 -8.72 6.27 1.63
CA TRP A 41 -9.98 6.05 2.33
C TRP A 41 -11.02 7.15 2.07
N GLU A 42 -10.71 8.12 1.22
CA GLU A 42 -11.59 9.26 0.92
C GLU A 42 -12.09 9.97 2.19
N VAL A 43 -11.17 10.23 3.12
CA VAL A 43 -11.47 10.80 4.44
C VAL A 43 -12.21 12.12 4.27
N ARG A 44 -13.33 12.28 4.99
CA ARG A 44 -14.24 13.44 4.87
C ARG A 44 -13.79 14.61 5.75
N SER A 45 -12.49 14.84 5.81
CA SER A 45 -11.86 15.95 6.53
C SER A 45 -11.05 16.82 5.58
N GLU A 46 -10.37 17.85 6.10
CA GLU A 46 -9.51 18.70 5.28
C GLU A 46 -8.44 17.87 4.56
N PRO A 47 -8.19 18.11 3.25
CA PRO A 47 -7.14 17.42 2.52
C PRO A 47 -5.78 17.51 3.22
N ARG A 48 -5.04 16.39 3.28
CA ARG A 48 -3.72 16.30 3.90
C ARG A 48 -2.68 15.76 2.92
N HIS A 49 -1.40 15.87 3.27
CA HIS A 49 -0.33 15.18 2.56
C HIS A 49 -0.20 13.75 3.07
N HIS A 50 -1.12 12.87 2.69
CA HIS A 50 -1.11 11.47 3.08
C HIS A 50 0.15 10.76 2.61
N THR A 51 0.80 10.04 3.52
CA THR A 51 2.08 9.38 3.25
C THR A 51 1.96 8.34 2.17
N HIS A 52 0.90 7.53 2.22
CA HIS A 52 0.55 6.58 1.16
C HIS A 52 0.42 7.27 -0.21
N SER A 53 -0.36 8.36 -0.30
CA SER A 53 -0.58 9.08 -1.56
C SER A 53 0.73 9.60 -2.16
N LYS A 54 1.62 10.14 -1.32
CA LYS A 54 2.95 10.61 -1.76
C LYS A 54 3.84 9.44 -2.19
N ALA A 55 3.87 8.36 -1.42
CA ALA A 55 4.60 7.15 -1.78
C ALA A 55 4.11 6.55 -3.11
N MET A 56 2.81 6.54 -3.38
CA MET A 56 2.27 6.06 -4.66
C MET A 56 2.62 6.97 -5.84
N CYS A 57 2.72 8.28 -5.62
CA CYS A 57 3.27 9.20 -6.62
C CYS A 57 4.75 8.86 -6.92
N TRP A 58 5.55 8.54 -5.91
CA TRP A 58 6.93 8.09 -6.11
C TRP A 58 6.98 6.78 -6.91
N VAL A 59 6.19 5.77 -6.53
CA VAL A 59 6.12 4.47 -7.22
C VAL A 59 5.77 4.67 -8.69
N ALA A 60 4.79 5.54 -8.97
CA ALA A 60 4.41 5.87 -10.34
C ALA A 60 5.59 6.43 -11.14
N LEU A 61 6.33 7.40 -10.61
CA LEU A 61 7.48 7.98 -11.32
C LEU A 61 8.64 6.99 -11.46
N ASP A 62 8.96 6.21 -10.42
CA ASP A 62 9.98 5.16 -10.51
C ASP A 62 9.63 4.14 -11.60
N ARG A 63 8.38 3.67 -11.64
CA ARG A 63 7.93 2.72 -12.67
C ARG A 63 7.95 3.32 -14.06
N ALA A 64 7.55 4.59 -14.23
CA ALA A 64 7.63 5.28 -15.51
C ALA A 64 9.09 5.37 -16.03
N VAL A 65 10.05 5.68 -15.15
CA VAL A 65 11.47 5.72 -15.49
C VAL A 65 11.99 4.35 -15.91
N ARG A 66 11.65 3.29 -15.17
CA ARG A 66 12.07 1.92 -15.50
C ARG A 66 11.47 1.45 -16.83
N LEU A 67 10.19 1.71 -17.05
CA LEU A 67 9.52 1.41 -18.32
C LEU A 67 10.12 2.19 -19.50
N ALA A 68 10.50 3.44 -19.30
CA ALA A 68 11.17 4.22 -20.34
C ALA A 68 12.56 3.70 -20.67
N ARG A 69 13.34 3.28 -19.66
CA ARG A 69 14.65 2.62 -19.86
C ARG A 69 14.51 1.31 -20.64
N ALA A 70 13.44 0.57 -20.40
CA ALA A 70 13.11 -0.66 -21.13
C ALA A 70 12.47 -0.41 -22.52
N GLY A 71 12.30 0.84 -22.95
CA GLY A 71 11.73 1.17 -24.27
C GLY A 71 10.21 1.02 -24.38
N HIS A 72 9.50 0.76 -23.28
CA HIS A 72 8.05 0.62 -23.24
C HIS A 72 7.31 1.98 -23.20
N VAL A 73 7.98 3.02 -22.73
CA VAL A 73 7.40 4.36 -22.53
C VAL A 73 8.32 5.42 -23.15
N PRO A 74 7.78 6.49 -23.78
CA PRO A 74 8.61 7.57 -24.33
C PRO A 74 9.49 8.23 -23.26
N ALA A 75 10.80 8.24 -23.47
CA ALA A 75 11.78 8.71 -22.48
C ALA A 75 11.97 10.24 -22.43
N ARG A 76 11.25 11.03 -23.25
CA ARG A 76 11.46 12.49 -23.40
C ARG A 76 11.46 13.28 -22.08
N HIS A 77 10.70 12.83 -21.08
CA HIS A 77 10.56 13.50 -19.79
C HIS A 77 11.18 12.72 -18.63
N ALA A 78 11.92 11.63 -18.92
CA ALA A 78 12.47 10.74 -17.90
C ALA A 78 13.36 11.47 -16.88
N ALA A 79 14.14 12.47 -17.30
CA ALA A 79 14.95 13.28 -16.39
C ALA A 79 14.11 14.04 -15.35
N ARG A 80 12.96 14.60 -15.78
CA ARG A 80 12.00 15.26 -14.88
C ARG A 80 11.39 14.26 -13.90
N TRP A 81 11.00 13.07 -14.38
CA TRP A 81 10.44 12.02 -13.52
C TRP A 81 11.43 11.58 -12.44
N VAL A 82 12.71 11.42 -12.77
CA VAL A 82 13.78 11.11 -11.80
C VAL A 82 13.90 12.22 -10.75
N SER A 83 13.96 13.48 -11.18
CA SER A 83 14.10 14.62 -10.26
C SER A 83 12.90 14.75 -9.30
N GLU A 84 11.69 14.62 -9.81
CA GLU A 84 10.46 14.69 -9.01
C GLU A 84 10.30 13.47 -8.09
N ALA A 85 10.67 12.27 -8.53
CA ALA A 85 10.72 11.09 -7.66
C ALA A 85 11.69 11.33 -6.48
N ALA A 86 12.88 11.88 -6.74
CA ALA A 86 13.81 12.23 -5.66
C ALA A 86 13.24 13.29 -4.70
N ALA A 87 12.47 14.26 -5.21
CA ALA A 87 11.80 15.26 -4.38
C ALA A 87 10.69 14.66 -3.50
N ILE A 88 9.87 13.76 -4.05
CA ILE A 88 8.85 13.04 -3.28
C ILE A 88 9.52 12.20 -2.19
N ARG A 89 10.61 11.50 -2.52
CA ARG A 89 11.35 10.67 -1.58
C ARG A 89 11.79 11.47 -0.36
N ARG A 90 12.47 12.61 -0.59
CA ARG A 90 12.88 13.53 0.49
C ARG A 90 11.69 14.00 1.32
N PHE A 91 10.60 14.41 0.67
CA PHE A 91 9.40 14.86 1.38
C PHE A 91 8.87 13.77 2.32
N VAL A 92 8.68 12.54 1.84
CA VAL A 92 8.18 11.44 2.67
C VAL A 92 9.18 11.09 3.79
N ASP A 93 10.47 11.03 3.47
CA ASP A 93 11.50 10.62 4.44
C ASP A 93 11.74 11.66 5.56
N GLU A 94 11.44 12.93 5.30
CA GLU A 94 11.63 14.05 6.25
C GLU A 94 10.33 14.47 6.94
N ARG A 95 9.18 14.42 6.25
CA ARG A 95 7.90 15.00 6.72
C ARG A 95 6.90 13.97 7.19
N CYS A 96 7.04 12.72 6.73
CA CYS A 96 6.12 11.64 7.03
C CYS A 96 6.72 10.59 7.98
N TRP A 97 7.92 10.81 8.51
CA TRP A 97 8.58 9.91 9.46
C TRP A 97 8.47 10.46 10.89
N SER A 98 8.20 9.57 11.85
CA SER A 98 8.22 9.87 13.27
C SER A 98 9.33 9.08 13.95
N ASP A 99 10.32 9.77 14.52
CA ASP A 99 11.37 9.15 15.31
C ASP A 99 10.84 8.54 16.61
N ALA A 100 9.83 9.17 17.22
CA ALA A 100 9.19 8.68 18.45
C ALA A 100 8.51 7.32 18.23
N LYS A 101 7.79 7.15 17.10
CA LYS A 101 7.14 5.88 16.74
C LYS A 101 8.06 4.91 16.00
N ARG A 102 9.21 5.41 15.52
CA ARG A 102 10.10 4.72 14.56
C ARG A 102 9.32 4.20 13.36
N SER A 103 8.44 5.03 12.79
CA SER A 103 7.51 4.62 11.74
C SER A 103 7.21 5.79 10.82
N TYR A 104 6.86 5.48 9.57
CA TYR A 104 6.06 6.42 8.79
C TYR A 104 4.69 6.65 9.48
N VAL A 105 4.10 7.82 9.32
CA VAL A 105 2.81 8.20 9.93
C VAL A 105 1.76 8.45 8.86
N TRP A 106 0.47 8.56 9.24
CA TRP A 106 -0.65 8.61 8.30
C TRP A 106 -0.53 9.70 7.23
N TYR A 107 -0.20 10.92 7.64
CA TYR A 107 0.07 12.07 6.77
C TYR A 107 1.20 12.91 7.38
N ALA A 108 1.76 13.83 6.60
CA ALA A 108 2.86 14.67 7.05
C ALA A 108 2.53 15.39 8.38
N GLY A 109 3.33 15.14 9.42
CA GLY A 109 3.14 15.68 10.77
C GLY A 109 2.05 15.02 11.62
N ALA A 110 1.46 13.90 11.19
CA ALA A 110 0.48 13.17 12.00
C ALA A 110 1.12 12.44 13.19
N GLU A 111 0.34 12.26 14.26
CA GLU A 111 0.67 11.36 15.38
C GLU A 111 0.00 9.99 15.26
N HIS A 112 -0.85 9.78 14.26
CA HIS A 112 -1.62 8.55 14.07
C HIS A 112 -1.02 7.69 12.94
N LEU A 113 -1.32 6.39 12.99
CA LEU A 113 -0.93 5.42 11.97
C LEU A 113 -2.15 5.01 11.13
N ASP A 114 -1.84 4.49 9.96
CA ASP A 114 -2.81 4.03 8.99
C ASP A 114 -2.31 2.76 8.30
N ALA A 115 -3.19 1.80 8.06
CA ALA A 115 -2.86 0.50 7.51
C ALA A 115 -2.37 0.57 6.05
N SER A 116 -2.69 1.64 5.29
CA SER A 116 -2.13 1.87 3.95
C SER A 116 -0.62 2.10 3.97
N LEU A 117 -0.01 2.34 5.14
CA LEU A 117 1.44 2.37 5.29
C LEU A 117 2.09 1.01 4.96
N LEU A 118 1.35 -0.11 5.09
CA LEU A 118 1.82 -1.42 4.66
C LEU A 118 2.06 -1.48 3.14
N LEU A 119 1.34 -0.67 2.36
CA LEU A 119 1.51 -0.60 0.92
C LEU A 119 2.87 -0.04 0.51
N LEU A 120 3.60 0.66 1.40
CA LEU A 120 4.98 1.07 1.12
C LEU A 120 5.90 -0.16 1.00
N ALA A 121 5.71 -1.17 1.86
CA ALA A 121 6.46 -2.42 1.75
C ALA A 121 6.02 -3.22 0.51
N ILE A 122 4.71 -3.37 0.32
CA ILE A 122 4.14 -4.13 -0.80
C ILE A 122 4.56 -3.57 -2.17
N MET A 123 4.57 -2.25 -2.30
CA MET A 123 4.96 -1.57 -3.54
C MET A 123 6.47 -1.39 -3.69
N ARG A 124 7.27 -1.99 -2.78
CA ARG A 124 8.74 -1.86 -2.77
C ARG A 124 9.16 -0.40 -2.85
N TYR A 125 8.52 0.44 -2.01
CA TYR A 125 8.89 1.85 -1.86
C TYR A 125 10.36 1.93 -1.48
N ASP A 126 10.80 1.09 -0.55
CA ASP A 126 12.21 0.91 -0.19
C ASP A 126 12.65 -0.55 -0.36
N LEU A 127 13.94 -0.82 -0.14
CA LEU A 127 14.48 -2.17 -0.20
C LEU A 127 13.86 -3.09 0.87
N PRO A 128 13.80 -4.42 0.63
CA PRO A 128 13.19 -5.38 1.56
C PRO A 128 13.88 -5.48 2.93
N ASP A 129 15.15 -5.10 3.01
CA ASP A 129 15.94 -5.03 4.24
C ASP A 129 15.81 -3.67 4.95
N SER A 130 15.05 -2.71 4.40
CA SER A 130 14.87 -1.37 4.96
C SER A 130 14.40 -1.42 6.42
N PRO A 131 15.22 -0.89 7.35
CA PRO A 131 14.82 -0.80 8.75
C PRO A 131 13.56 0.05 8.93
N ARG A 132 13.39 1.10 8.11
CA ARG A 132 12.23 2.00 8.18
C ARG A 132 10.93 1.27 7.83
N LEU A 133 10.94 0.44 6.79
CA LEU A 133 9.75 -0.35 6.43
C LEU A 133 9.44 -1.40 7.49
N ARG A 134 10.46 -2.10 8.00
CA ARG A 134 10.29 -3.10 9.07
C ARG A 134 9.65 -2.50 10.31
N THR A 135 10.21 -1.40 10.81
CA THR A 135 9.68 -0.76 12.03
C THR A 135 8.33 -0.09 11.79
N THR A 136 8.03 0.36 10.56
CA THR A 136 6.69 0.83 10.19
C THR A 136 5.66 -0.30 10.23
N VAL A 137 5.96 -1.47 9.65
CA VAL A 137 5.07 -2.65 9.71
C VAL A 137 4.85 -3.09 11.16
N ASP A 138 5.90 -3.08 11.99
CA ASP A 138 5.78 -3.38 13.42
C ASP A 138 4.90 -2.36 14.17
N ALA A 139 5.04 -1.08 13.85
CA ALA A 139 4.24 -0.03 14.46
C ALA A 139 2.77 -0.12 14.07
N VAL A 140 2.48 -0.34 12.78
CA VAL A 140 1.12 -0.59 12.28
C VAL A 140 0.50 -1.79 12.97
N ARG A 141 1.20 -2.93 13.03
CA ARG A 141 0.69 -4.13 13.71
C ARG A 141 0.45 -3.88 15.20
N ARG A 142 1.34 -3.16 15.88
CA ARG A 142 1.21 -2.90 17.31
C ARG A 142 0.02 -2.00 17.63
N GLU A 143 -0.24 -0.99 16.80
CA GLU A 143 -1.21 0.06 17.12
C GLU A 143 -2.59 -0.18 16.51
N LEU A 144 -2.69 -0.90 15.39
CA LEU A 144 -3.96 -1.09 14.67
C LEU A 144 -4.54 -2.51 14.80
N ALA A 145 -3.83 -3.46 15.43
CA ALA A 145 -4.31 -4.83 15.53
C ALA A 145 -5.37 -5.04 16.60
N ALA A 146 -6.41 -5.78 16.23
CA ALA A 146 -7.40 -6.38 17.10
C ALA A 146 -7.39 -7.90 16.85
N GLY A 147 -6.52 -8.62 17.55
CA GLY A 147 -6.24 -10.02 17.28
C GLY A 147 -5.51 -10.19 15.93
N PRO A 148 -5.98 -11.08 15.02
CA PRO A 148 -5.39 -11.23 13.68
C PRO A 148 -5.81 -10.13 12.71
N LEU A 149 -6.81 -9.31 13.07
CA LEU A 149 -7.38 -8.31 12.18
C LEU A 149 -6.75 -6.92 12.40
N LEU A 150 -6.70 -6.10 11.35
CA LEU A 150 -6.27 -4.70 11.42
C LEU A 150 -7.43 -3.73 11.19
N GLN A 151 -7.50 -2.68 12.01
CA GLN A 151 -8.29 -1.49 11.73
C GLN A 151 -7.58 -0.63 10.67
N ARG A 152 -8.33 0.23 9.95
CA ARG A 152 -7.74 1.14 8.95
C ARG A 152 -6.80 2.16 9.58
N TYR A 153 -7.20 2.79 10.69
CA TYR A 153 -6.42 3.79 11.41
C TYR A 153 -6.92 3.95 12.85
N THR A 154 -6.09 4.56 13.70
CA THR A 154 -6.47 5.02 15.04
C THR A 154 -6.73 6.52 15.00
N GLY A 155 -7.94 6.95 14.63
CA GLY A 155 -8.27 8.38 14.52
C GLY A 155 -9.72 8.63 14.09
N ASP A 156 -10.16 9.88 14.19
CA ASP A 156 -11.48 10.32 13.71
C ASP A 156 -11.43 10.60 12.20
N ASP A 157 -12.31 9.95 11.45
CA ASP A 157 -12.48 10.09 10.00
C ASP A 157 -13.69 10.95 9.60
N GLY A 158 -14.40 11.50 10.61
CA GLY A 158 -15.63 12.26 10.45
C GLY A 158 -16.89 11.41 10.31
N LEU A 159 -16.83 10.09 10.55
CA LEU A 159 -17.99 9.19 10.56
C LEU A 159 -18.38 8.81 12.01
N ALA A 160 -19.69 8.76 12.26
CA ALA A 160 -20.23 8.33 13.54
C ALA A 160 -20.37 6.80 13.59
N GLY A 161 -19.66 6.14 14.51
CA GLY A 161 -19.75 4.69 14.74
C GLY A 161 -18.40 4.06 15.08
N GLY A 162 -18.42 2.81 15.53
CA GLY A 162 -17.21 1.98 15.54
C GLY A 162 -17.12 1.21 14.23
N GLU A 163 -15.98 1.27 13.55
CA GLU A 163 -15.70 0.47 12.36
C GLU A 163 -15.25 -0.94 12.78
N GLY A 164 -15.66 -1.97 12.01
CA GLY A 164 -15.06 -3.29 12.11
C GLY A 164 -13.59 -3.25 11.65
N ALA A 165 -12.87 -4.35 11.82
CA ALA A 165 -11.54 -4.42 11.25
C ALA A 165 -11.61 -4.74 9.75
N PHE A 166 -10.90 -3.95 8.94
CA PHE A 166 -10.97 -4.02 7.50
C PHE A 166 -10.15 -5.21 6.99
N ALA A 167 -10.81 -6.26 6.51
CA ALA A 167 -10.18 -7.55 6.24
C ALA A 167 -9.02 -7.46 5.24
N CYS A 168 -9.12 -6.54 4.28
CA CYS A 168 -8.07 -6.27 3.30
C CYS A 168 -6.75 -5.82 3.96
N CYS A 169 -6.81 -4.97 4.99
CA CYS A 169 -5.63 -4.48 5.70
C CYS A 169 -4.88 -5.62 6.42
N SER A 170 -5.62 -6.60 6.95
CA SER A 170 -5.06 -7.78 7.58
C SER A 170 -4.27 -8.64 6.58
N PHE A 171 -4.79 -8.82 5.35
CA PHE A 171 -4.05 -9.50 4.29
C PHE A 171 -2.87 -8.69 3.76
N TRP A 172 -2.95 -7.36 3.71
CA TRP A 172 -1.77 -6.53 3.44
C TRP A 172 -0.68 -6.70 4.48
N LEU A 173 -1.02 -6.94 5.75
CA LEU A 173 -0.02 -7.22 6.78
C LEU A 173 0.69 -8.56 6.49
N VAL A 174 -0.04 -9.60 6.09
CA VAL A 174 0.56 -10.87 5.65
C VAL A 174 1.53 -10.63 4.49
N GLU A 175 1.08 -9.94 3.44
CA GLU A 175 1.90 -9.66 2.26
C GLU A 175 3.17 -8.86 2.63
N ALA A 176 3.03 -7.81 3.43
CA ALA A 176 4.15 -7.00 3.89
C ALA A 176 5.14 -7.79 4.75
N LEU A 177 4.67 -8.67 5.65
CA LEU A 177 5.52 -9.55 6.44
C LEU A 177 6.31 -10.52 5.53
N ALA A 178 5.65 -11.14 4.56
CA ALA A 178 6.30 -12.05 3.61
C ALA A 178 7.38 -11.32 2.79
N ILE A 179 7.06 -10.16 2.23
CA ILE A 179 7.95 -9.29 1.46
C ILE A 179 9.20 -8.84 2.25
N LEU A 180 9.07 -8.69 3.57
CA LEU A 180 10.17 -8.32 4.47
C LEU A 180 10.90 -9.55 5.04
N GLY A 181 10.68 -10.74 4.51
CA GLY A 181 11.35 -11.97 4.91
C GLY A 181 10.91 -12.52 6.27
N ARG A 182 9.70 -12.18 6.73
CA ARG A 182 9.11 -12.66 7.99
C ARG A 182 8.11 -13.79 7.74
N GLY A 183 8.52 -14.78 6.95
CA GLY A 183 7.69 -15.93 6.54
C GLY A 183 6.89 -16.57 7.67
N PRO A 184 7.52 -16.99 8.80
CA PRO A 184 6.81 -17.65 9.88
C PRO A 184 5.71 -16.79 10.53
N ASP A 185 5.88 -15.47 10.57
CA ASP A 185 4.86 -14.55 11.08
C ASP A 185 3.72 -14.35 10.09
N ALA A 186 4.06 -14.28 8.80
CA ALA A 186 3.10 -14.16 7.71
C ALA A 186 2.24 -15.43 7.57
N GLU A 187 2.85 -16.62 7.63
CA GLU A 187 2.16 -17.92 7.54
C GLU A 187 1.15 -18.10 8.67
N ARG A 188 1.55 -17.79 9.91
CA ARG A 188 0.66 -17.88 11.07
C ARG A 188 -0.53 -16.94 10.93
N LEU A 189 -0.27 -15.68 10.58
CA LEU A 189 -1.32 -14.69 10.37
C LEU A 189 -2.26 -15.07 9.21
N MET A 190 -1.70 -15.61 8.12
CA MET A 190 -2.48 -16.12 7.00
C MET A 190 -3.41 -17.26 7.44
N GLY A 191 -2.93 -18.20 8.25
CA GLY A 191 -3.75 -19.28 8.80
C GLY A 191 -4.94 -18.75 9.61
N ASP A 192 -4.68 -17.79 10.50
CA ASP A 192 -5.72 -17.14 11.31
C ASP A 192 -6.78 -16.44 10.43
N LEU A 193 -6.35 -15.75 9.38
CA LEU A 193 -7.25 -15.02 8.48
C LEU A 193 -8.01 -15.94 7.50
N VAL A 194 -7.38 -17.02 7.02
CA VAL A 194 -8.04 -18.01 6.15
C VAL A 194 -9.19 -18.70 6.89
N ALA A 195 -9.02 -18.95 8.19
CA ALA A 195 -10.05 -19.54 9.04
C ALA A 195 -11.30 -18.65 9.24
N LEU A 196 -11.25 -17.36 8.90
CA LEU A 196 -12.39 -16.44 9.00
C LEU A 196 -13.34 -16.49 7.81
N ALA A 197 -13.01 -17.21 6.74
CA ALA A 197 -13.89 -17.31 5.58
C ALA A 197 -15.25 -17.93 5.96
N ASN A 198 -16.32 -17.53 5.27
CA ASN A 198 -17.61 -18.20 5.45
C ASN A 198 -17.61 -19.62 4.85
N ASP A 199 -18.75 -20.31 4.94
CA ASP A 199 -18.98 -21.67 4.46
C ASP A 199 -18.66 -21.89 2.96
N VAL A 200 -18.66 -20.83 2.16
CA VAL A 200 -18.31 -20.85 0.73
C VAL A 200 -16.97 -20.19 0.41
N GLY A 201 -16.15 -19.87 1.42
CA GLY A 201 -14.80 -19.33 1.23
C GLY A 201 -14.75 -17.83 0.91
N LEU A 202 -15.82 -17.08 1.17
CA LEU A 202 -15.92 -15.65 0.90
C LEU A 202 -15.66 -14.80 2.13
N TYR A 203 -15.24 -13.56 1.89
CA TYR A 203 -14.99 -12.52 2.88
C TYR A 203 -15.87 -11.29 2.66
N ALA A 204 -16.34 -10.72 3.76
CA ALA A 204 -16.89 -9.37 3.77
C ALA A 204 -15.78 -8.32 3.83
N GLU A 205 -16.17 -7.06 3.65
CA GLU A 205 -15.29 -5.90 3.76
C GLU A 205 -14.66 -5.77 5.15
N GLU A 206 -15.50 -5.88 6.17
CA GLU A 206 -15.13 -5.74 7.57
C GLU A 206 -15.48 -7.00 8.36
N VAL A 207 -14.71 -7.25 9.41
CA VAL A 207 -14.96 -8.31 10.39
C VAL A 207 -14.96 -7.69 11.79
N GLU A 208 -16.01 -7.93 12.56
CA GLU A 208 -16.06 -7.55 13.97
C GLU A 208 -15.05 -8.40 14.78
N PRO A 209 -13.98 -7.80 15.36
CA PRO A 209 -12.89 -8.58 15.93
C PRO A 209 -13.28 -9.50 17.10
N LYS A 210 -14.34 -9.16 17.84
CA LYS A 210 -14.76 -9.95 19.01
C LYS A 210 -15.60 -11.16 18.64
N THR A 211 -16.43 -11.04 17.61
CA THR A 211 -17.44 -12.06 17.27
C THR A 211 -17.11 -12.81 15.99
N GLY A 212 -16.22 -12.26 15.14
CA GLY A 212 -15.97 -12.75 13.78
C GLY A 212 -17.13 -12.44 12.82
N ALA A 213 -18.11 -11.65 13.23
CA ALA A 213 -19.25 -11.31 12.38
C ALA A 213 -18.79 -10.47 11.19
N PHE A 214 -19.26 -10.83 10.00
CA PHE A 214 -19.05 -10.06 8.79
C PHE A 214 -19.89 -8.79 8.78
N LEU A 215 -19.27 -7.68 8.41
CA LEU A 215 -19.86 -6.35 8.32
C LEU A 215 -19.57 -5.76 6.92
N GLY A 216 -20.44 -4.86 6.47
CA GLY A 216 -20.30 -4.19 5.19
C GLY A 216 -20.54 -5.12 3.99
N ASN A 217 -19.85 -4.85 2.88
CA ASN A 217 -20.08 -5.52 1.60
C ASN A 217 -19.64 -7.00 1.61
N LEU A 218 -20.45 -7.91 1.06
CA LEU A 218 -20.13 -9.34 0.90
C LEU A 218 -20.64 -9.87 -0.46
N PRO A 219 -19.77 -10.44 -1.32
CA PRO A 219 -18.31 -10.51 -1.21
C PRO A 219 -17.64 -9.17 -1.50
N GLN A 220 -16.58 -8.83 -0.75
CA GLN A 220 -15.77 -7.67 -1.06
C GLN A 220 -14.57 -8.05 -1.93
N GLY A 221 -14.57 -7.63 -3.20
CA GLY A 221 -13.57 -8.03 -4.19
C GLY A 221 -12.14 -7.61 -3.81
N LEU A 222 -11.97 -6.45 -3.17
CA LEU A 222 -10.68 -5.96 -2.72
C LEU A 222 -10.03 -6.87 -1.66
N VAL A 223 -10.84 -7.46 -0.77
CA VAL A 223 -10.35 -8.40 0.25
C VAL A 223 -9.81 -9.67 -0.41
N HIS A 224 -10.52 -10.19 -1.40
CA HIS A 224 -10.10 -11.39 -2.14
C HIS A 224 -8.83 -11.13 -2.98
N LEU A 225 -8.69 -9.93 -3.55
CA LEU A 225 -7.46 -9.54 -4.24
C LEU A 225 -6.26 -9.47 -3.28
N ALA A 226 -6.46 -8.94 -2.07
CA ALA A 226 -5.43 -8.89 -1.03
C ALA A 226 -5.05 -10.29 -0.53
N LEU A 227 -6.03 -11.17 -0.33
CA LEU A 227 -5.82 -12.58 0.01
C LEU A 227 -4.94 -13.28 -1.05
N ILE A 228 -5.27 -13.14 -2.33
CA ILE A 228 -4.51 -13.76 -3.43
C ILE A 228 -3.08 -13.20 -3.48
N SER A 229 -2.92 -11.88 -3.36
CA SER A 229 -1.60 -11.24 -3.35
C SER A 229 -0.74 -11.70 -2.17
N ALA A 230 -1.32 -11.81 -0.98
CA ALA A 230 -0.66 -12.32 0.21
C ALA A 230 -0.23 -13.78 0.06
N ALA A 231 -1.09 -14.64 -0.51
CA ALA A 231 -0.75 -16.03 -0.80
C ALA A 231 0.41 -16.13 -1.81
N ILE A 232 0.39 -15.33 -2.87
CA ILE A 232 1.49 -15.27 -3.85
C ILE A 232 2.80 -14.85 -3.18
N ALA A 233 2.77 -13.83 -2.32
CA ALA A 233 3.97 -13.36 -1.61
C ALA A 233 4.52 -14.39 -0.62
N LEU A 234 3.66 -15.17 0.04
CA LEU A 234 4.06 -16.26 0.93
C LEU A 234 4.74 -17.40 0.19
N HIS A 235 4.22 -17.78 -0.98
CA HIS A 235 4.78 -18.88 -1.77
C HIS A 235 5.92 -18.45 -2.70
N GLY A 236 6.10 -17.14 -2.92
CA GLY A 236 6.95 -16.58 -3.95
C GLY A 236 8.13 -15.75 -3.44
N GLU A 237 9.21 -16.42 -3.04
CA GLU A 237 10.61 -16.14 -3.41
C GLU A 237 11.33 -17.48 -3.63
N THR A 238 10.83 -18.29 -4.58
CA THR A 238 11.63 -19.35 -5.24
C THR A 238 11.71 -19.03 -6.72
N GLY A 239 12.76 -18.30 -7.12
CA GLY A 239 13.07 -17.97 -8.52
C GLY A 239 13.74 -16.63 -8.68
#